data_AF-A0A7R8VQ66-F1
#
_entry.id   AF-A0A7R8VQ66-F1
#
_cell.length_a   1.000
_cell.length_b   1.000
_cell.length_c   1.000
_cell.angle_alpha   90.00
_cell.angle_beta   90.00
_cell.angle_gamma   90.00
#
_symmetry.space_group_name_H-M   'P 1'
#
loop_
_entity.id
_entity.type
_entity.pdbx_description
1 polymer ?
#
loop_
_entity_poly.entity_id
_entity_poly.type
_entity_poly.pdbx_seq_one_letter_code
_entity_poly.pdbx_strand_id
1 'polypeptide(L)'
;MIRTSISPSSAVWFNTKPAVDDDTFLHNEPDPRYRGAAIPSRAFRMLQTMTGDHIDVEYQVFDCLPVEYHVFDCLLVEYQVFDCLLVEYHVFDCLLVFGCLLVECQVFGCLLLEYQLFQCLLVEYHVFDCLLVECQVFDCLLMEYHVFGLEYHVFDCLLVECQVFYCLLLKYHVFGCLLVEYQVFDCLLVEYQVFDCLLVECQVFDCLLLEYHVFGCLLVEYQVFDCLLVECQVFGCLLVECQVFDCLLLEYHVFGCLLVEYQVFDCLLVECQVFGCLLVECQVFDCLLLEYHVFGCLLVEYQVFDCLLVECQVFGCLLVECQVFDCLLLEYHVFGCLLVEYQVFDCLLVVCQVFGCLLVECQVFDCLLVECQLFDCLLLEYHVFGCLLV
;
A
#
# COMPACT_ATOMS: atom_id res chain seq x y z
N MET A 1 71.53 26.18 22.25
CA MET A 1 70.06 26.10 22.45
C MET A 1 69.81 24.67 22.90
N ILE A 2 69.40 24.33 24.13
CA ILE A 2 68.45 24.90 25.09
C ILE A 2 68.96 24.54 26.52
N ARG A 3 68.80 25.46 27.49
CA ARG A 3 68.92 25.25 28.96
C ARG A 3 67.50 24.88 29.47
N THR A 4 67.21 24.08 30.50
CA THR A 4 67.80 23.93 31.84
C THR A 4 67.13 22.77 32.62
N SER A 5 67.95 21.94 33.27
CA SER A 5 67.94 21.41 34.66
C SER A 5 66.72 20.73 35.37
N ILE A 6 66.98 19.47 35.84
CA ILE A 6 66.91 18.93 37.25
C ILE A 6 65.50 18.84 37.92
N SER A 7 65.00 17.78 38.61
CA SER A 7 65.40 16.40 39.01
C SER A 7 64.19 15.73 39.76
N PRO A 8 64.26 14.59 40.50
CA PRO A 8 63.32 13.47 40.32
C PRO A 8 62.54 13.03 41.59
N SER A 9 61.81 11.90 41.47
CA SER A 9 61.58 10.83 42.48
C SER A 9 60.13 10.62 42.95
N SER A 10 59.56 9.42 42.73
CA SER A 10 59.13 8.49 43.79
C SER A 10 58.43 7.23 43.22
N ALA A 11 58.67 6.11 43.90
CA ALA A 11 58.23 4.73 43.61
C ALA A 11 57.16 4.32 44.65
N VAL A 12 56.07 3.63 44.25
CA VAL A 12 55.76 2.18 44.40
C VAL A 12 55.15 1.72 45.77
N TRP A 13 53.86 1.31 45.70
CA TRP A 13 53.08 0.21 46.34
C TRP A 13 52.98 0.00 47.88
N PHE A 14 51.76 -0.12 48.43
CA PHE A 14 50.98 -1.35 48.77
C PHE A 14 49.72 -1.02 49.63
N ASN A 15 48.94 -2.06 49.96
CA ASN A 15 47.48 -2.16 50.12
C ASN A 15 46.97 -2.16 51.59
N THR A 16 45.62 -2.17 51.76
CA THR A 16 44.77 -2.64 52.90
C THR A 16 44.24 -1.66 53.99
N LYS A 17 42.93 -1.84 54.29
CA LYS A 17 41.99 -1.08 55.15
C LYS A 17 42.34 -1.09 56.67
N PRO A 18 41.69 -0.22 57.47
CA PRO A 18 40.74 -0.77 58.45
C PRO A 18 39.42 0.03 58.59
N ALA A 19 38.45 -0.64 59.23
CA ALA A 19 37.14 -0.16 59.65
C ALA A 19 37.14 0.23 61.14
N VAL A 20 35.98 0.72 61.64
CA VAL A 20 35.54 0.84 63.07
C VAL A 20 36.08 2.11 63.77
N ASP A 21 35.36 2.97 64.50
CA ASP A 21 33.96 3.16 64.94
C ASP A 21 33.83 4.66 65.37
N ASP A 22 32.61 5.19 65.45
CA ASP A 22 32.04 5.83 66.66
C ASP A 22 30.95 6.89 66.34
N ASP A 23 29.76 6.59 66.85
CA ASP A 23 28.58 7.45 66.91
C ASP A 23 28.82 8.70 67.78
N THR A 24 28.30 9.87 67.38
CA THR A 24 27.44 10.71 68.26
C THR A 24 26.84 11.92 67.53
N PHE A 25 25.53 12.07 67.78
CA PHE A 25 24.54 13.01 67.28
C PHE A 25 24.85 14.50 67.52
N LEU A 26 24.22 15.40 66.74
CA LEU A 26 23.56 16.60 67.26
C LEU A 26 22.74 17.35 66.18
N HIS A 27 21.57 17.84 66.62
CA HIS A 27 20.68 18.86 66.05
C HIS A 27 19.46 18.41 65.22
N ASN A 28 18.38 18.21 65.99
CA ASN A 28 17.02 18.56 65.62
C ASN A 28 16.93 20.05 65.23
N GLU A 29 16.40 20.34 64.04
CA GLU A 29 15.70 21.60 63.76
C GLU A 29 14.28 21.28 63.25
N PRO A 30 13.23 21.89 63.84
CA PRO A 30 11.85 21.69 63.42
C PRO A 30 11.47 22.70 62.33
N ASP A 31 11.33 22.20 61.10
CA ASP A 31 10.61 22.77 59.95
C ASP A 31 10.99 24.18 59.45
N PRO A 32 11.13 24.35 58.12
CA PRO A 32 9.93 24.84 57.44
C PRO A 32 9.65 24.16 56.10
N ARG A 33 8.51 23.48 56.04
CA ARG A 33 7.40 23.80 55.13
C ARG A 33 7.81 23.87 53.65
N TYR A 34 7.80 22.71 52.99
CA TYR A 34 7.51 22.61 51.55
C TYR A 34 6.38 21.61 51.33
N ARG A 35 5.24 22.12 50.84
CA ARG A 35 4.07 21.35 50.41
C ARG A 35 4.23 21.04 48.92
N GLY A 36 4.09 19.77 48.57
CA GLY A 36 4.01 19.30 47.19
C GLY A 36 4.05 17.78 47.21
N ALA A 37 3.20 17.13 46.40
CA ALA A 37 3.04 15.69 46.40
C ALA A 37 4.39 14.96 46.29
N ALA A 38 4.57 14.00 47.20
CA ALA A 38 5.75 13.18 47.29
C ALA A 38 6.01 12.43 45.98
N ILE A 39 7.20 12.60 45.42
CA ILE A 39 7.82 11.55 44.59
C ILE A 39 9.23 11.33 45.17
N PRO A 40 9.42 10.39 46.13
CA PRO A 40 10.73 10.13 46.69
C PRO A 40 11.29 8.82 46.13
N SER A 41 12.27 8.92 45.24
CA SER A 41 13.67 8.66 45.60
C SER A 41 14.52 8.42 44.34
N ARG A 42 15.74 8.93 44.39
CA ARG A 42 16.68 9.01 43.26
C ARG A 42 17.30 7.67 42.85
N ALA A 43 17.17 6.64 43.70
CA ALA A 43 17.61 5.28 43.42
C ALA A 43 16.44 4.37 42.97
N PHE A 44 15.19 4.71 43.34
CA PHE A 44 13.98 4.07 42.80
C PHE A 44 13.68 4.62 41.39
N ARG A 45 13.84 5.94 41.17
CA ARG A 45 14.00 6.58 39.83
C ARG A 45 15.21 6.10 39.01
N MET A 46 16.03 5.19 39.53
CA MET A 46 17.23 4.69 38.82
C MET A 46 17.22 3.17 38.61
N LEU A 47 16.43 2.39 39.37
CA LEU A 47 16.24 0.93 39.22
C LEU A 47 14.80 0.52 38.82
N GLN A 48 13.78 1.35 39.06
CA GLN A 48 12.47 1.28 38.40
C GLN A 48 12.58 1.74 36.92
N THR A 49 13.61 2.54 36.63
CA THR A 49 14.11 2.88 35.29
C THR A 49 15.10 1.87 34.72
N MET A 50 15.18 0.62 35.23
CA MET A 50 16.10 -0.38 34.63
C MET A 50 15.62 -1.83 34.53
N THR A 51 14.72 -2.41 35.33
CA THR A 51 14.46 -3.89 35.21
C THR A 51 13.27 -4.50 35.96
N GLY A 52 12.46 -3.74 36.70
CA GLY A 52 11.61 -4.32 37.74
C GLY A 52 10.13 -4.35 37.42
N ASP A 53 9.70 -5.45 36.79
CA ASP A 53 8.32 -5.96 36.74
C ASP A 53 7.34 -5.21 35.82
N HIS A 54 7.08 -5.83 34.65
CA HIS A 54 5.78 -5.84 33.97
C HIS A 54 4.93 -4.60 34.21
N ILE A 55 5.35 -3.48 33.62
CA ILE A 55 4.64 -2.22 33.75
C ILE A 55 3.66 -2.16 32.58
N ASP A 56 2.39 -2.43 32.89
CA ASP A 56 1.26 -1.97 32.08
C ASP A 56 1.19 -0.46 32.31
N VAL A 57 1.38 0.35 31.25
CA VAL A 57 1.37 1.80 31.36
C VAL A 57 0.09 2.34 30.73
N GLU A 58 -0.84 2.80 31.57
CA GLU A 58 -2.04 3.51 31.14
C GLU A 58 -1.83 5.03 31.25
N TYR A 59 -2.03 5.74 30.14
CA TYR A 59 -2.03 7.20 30.12
C TYR A 59 -3.40 7.72 29.67
N GLN A 60 -4.01 8.57 30.50
CA GLN A 60 -5.20 9.33 30.13
C GLN A 60 -4.84 10.82 30.11
N VAL A 61 -4.99 11.45 28.95
CA VAL A 61 -4.65 12.85 28.72
C VAL A 61 -5.89 13.63 28.30
N PHE A 62 -6.11 14.77 28.96
CA PHE A 62 -7.19 15.69 28.65
C PHE A 62 -6.61 17.11 28.48
N ASP A 63 -6.99 17.81 27.41
CA ASP A 63 -6.76 19.25 27.19
C ASP A 63 -5.30 19.73 27.39
N CYS A 64 -4.37 19.35 26.49
CA CYS A 64 -2.93 19.61 26.64
C CYS A 64 -2.24 20.22 25.39
N LEU A 65 -1.11 20.92 25.60
CA LEU A 65 -0.38 21.69 24.58
C LEU A 65 1.10 21.92 25.02
N PRO A 66 2.10 21.06 24.70
CA PRO A 66 2.13 19.79 23.95
C PRO A 66 2.34 18.56 24.86
N VAL A 67 2.30 17.35 24.28
CA VAL A 67 2.65 16.11 25.00
C VAL A 67 3.61 15.26 24.19
N GLU A 68 4.75 14.93 24.81
CA GLU A 68 5.80 14.06 24.26
C GLU A 68 5.93 12.83 25.15
N TYR A 69 5.90 11.64 24.54
CA TYR A 69 6.12 10.38 25.22
C TYR A 69 7.31 9.64 24.64
N HIS A 70 8.20 9.21 25.52
CA HIS A 70 9.26 8.26 25.21
C HIS A 70 9.08 7.04 26.10
N VAL A 71 8.78 5.91 25.46
CA VAL A 71 8.63 4.62 26.15
C VAL A 71 9.79 3.72 25.74
N PHE A 72 10.39 3.09 26.75
CA PHE A 72 11.48 2.12 26.62
C PHE A 72 11.11 0.89 27.46
N ASP A 73 11.24 -0.32 26.91
CA ASP A 73 11.05 -1.59 27.62
C ASP A 73 9.70 -1.72 28.38
N CYS A 74 8.55 -1.87 27.69
CA CYS A 74 7.21 -2.06 28.31
C CYS A 74 6.50 -3.35 27.85
N LEU A 75 5.54 -3.87 28.62
CA LEU A 75 4.75 -5.05 28.20
C LEU A 75 3.52 -4.64 27.39
N LEU A 76 2.74 -3.73 27.97
CA LEU A 76 1.49 -3.21 27.44
C LEU A 76 1.48 -1.71 27.65
N VAL A 77 1.12 -0.98 26.60
CA VAL A 77 0.99 0.46 26.65
C VAL A 77 -0.38 0.84 26.12
N GLU A 78 -1.18 1.48 26.97
CA GLU A 78 -2.52 1.97 26.66
C GLU A 78 -2.54 3.50 26.74
N TYR A 79 -2.88 4.15 25.63
CA TYR A 79 -3.07 5.60 25.58
C TYR A 79 -4.52 5.95 25.27
N GLN A 80 -5.11 6.84 26.08
CA GLN A 80 -6.33 7.56 25.74
C GLN A 80 -6.05 9.06 25.74
N VAL A 81 -6.19 9.69 24.58
CA VAL A 81 -5.96 11.13 24.40
C VAL A 81 -7.26 11.80 23.95
N PHE A 82 -7.60 12.90 24.61
CA PHE A 82 -8.74 13.74 24.26
C PHE A 82 -8.29 15.19 24.01
N ASP A 83 -8.77 15.79 22.91
CA ASP A 83 -8.68 17.23 22.61
C ASP A 83 -7.24 17.81 22.77
N CYS A 84 -6.28 17.25 22.02
CA CYS A 84 -4.87 17.67 22.07
C CYS A 84 -4.41 18.31 20.75
N LEU A 85 -3.55 19.34 20.82
CA LEU A 85 -3.14 20.06 19.61
C LEU A 85 -1.97 19.37 18.88
N LEU A 86 -1.04 18.79 19.61
CA LEU A 86 0.10 18.04 19.06
C LEU A 86 0.48 16.92 20.04
N VAL A 87 0.69 15.72 19.50
CA VAL A 87 1.19 14.58 20.28
C VAL A 87 2.29 13.85 19.52
N GLU A 88 3.46 13.75 20.14
CA GLU A 88 4.61 13.04 19.62
C GLU A 88 4.89 11.81 20.49
N TYR A 89 4.94 10.65 19.85
CA TYR A 89 5.18 9.38 20.51
C TYR A 89 6.34 8.66 19.84
N HIS A 90 7.37 8.35 20.63
CA HIS A 90 8.42 7.46 20.20
C HIS A 90 8.52 6.26 21.15
N VAL A 91 8.34 5.06 20.58
CA VAL A 91 8.55 3.79 21.27
C VAL A 91 9.76 3.13 20.62
N PHE A 92 10.84 3.01 21.38
CA PHE A 92 12.10 2.40 20.92
C PHE A 92 12.39 1.16 21.77
N ASP A 93 12.75 0.04 21.13
CA ASP A 93 13.39 -1.08 21.85
C ASP A 93 14.72 -1.53 21.25
N CYS A 94 15.65 -1.84 22.16
CA CYS A 94 17.02 -2.26 21.89
C CYS A 94 17.19 -3.75 22.18
N LEU A 95 17.82 -4.43 21.23
CA LEU A 95 18.18 -5.85 21.21
C LEU A 95 18.73 -6.39 22.56
N LEU A 96 17.86 -7.02 23.37
CA LEU A 96 18.03 -8.33 24.04
C LEU A 96 16.93 -8.54 25.10
N VAL A 97 15.85 -9.21 24.66
CA VAL A 97 15.03 -10.20 25.38
C VAL A 97 13.52 -9.91 25.48
N PHE A 98 12.99 -8.69 25.47
CA PHE A 98 11.54 -8.47 25.32
C PHE A 98 11.24 -7.07 24.76
N GLY A 99 10.78 -6.98 23.52
CA GLY A 99 10.17 -5.75 22.98
C GLY A 99 8.73 -5.57 23.48
N CYS A 100 8.14 -4.40 23.23
CA CYS A 100 6.73 -4.13 23.56
C CYS A 100 5.78 -5.17 22.93
N LEU A 101 4.98 -5.84 23.76
CA LEU A 101 4.11 -6.94 23.33
C LEU A 101 2.82 -6.41 22.69
N LEU A 102 2.27 -5.33 23.23
CA LEU A 102 0.99 -4.77 22.81
C LEU A 102 0.99 -3.24 23.00
N VAL A 103 0.64 -2.51 21.94
CA VAL A 103 0.41 -1.06 21.98
C VAL A 103 -1.02 -0.81 21.55
N GLU A 104 -1.84 -0.28 22.45
CA GLU A 104 -3.20 0.18 22.18
C GLU A 104 -3.27 1.70 22.33
N CYS A 105 -3.69 2.39 21.28
CA CYS A 105 -3.83 3.85 21.30
C CYS A 105 -5.20 4.29 20.81
N GLN A 106 -5.93 5.00 21.66
CA GLN A 106 -7.18 5.66 21.32
C GLN A 106 -7.02 7.18 21.39
N VAL A 107 -7.22 7.85 20.27
CA VAL A 107 -7.12 9.32 20.19
C VAL A 107 -8.44 9.89 19.71
N PHE A 108 -8.99 10.86 20.45
CA PHE A 108 -10.22 11.57 20.12
C PHE A 108 -9.91 13.06 20.01
N GLY A 109 -9.93 13.59 18.77
CA GLY A 109 -9.69 15.01 18.52
C GLY A 109 -8.22 15.40 18.65
N CYS A 110 -7.49 15.41 17.53
CA CYS A 110 -6.12 15.92 17.49
C CYS A 110 -5.76 16.65 16.19
N LEU A 111 -4.94 17.70 16.25
CA LEU A 111 -4.57 18.41 15.00
C LEU A 111 -3.42 17.71 14.28
N LEU A 112 -2.39 17.29 15.02
CA LEU A 112 -1.22 16.61 14.47
C LEU A 112 -0.73 15.54 15.45
N LEU A 113 -0.43 14.36 14.92
CA LEU A 113 0.00 13.23 15.70
C LEU A 113 1.06 12.44 14.94
N GLU A 114 2.19 12.19 15.61
CA GLU A 114 3.36 11.53 15.05
C GLU A 114 3.71 10.31 15.93
N TYR A 115 3.79 9.13 15.31
CA TYR A 115 4.21 7.88 15.95
C TYR A 115 5.41 7.27 15.24
N GLN A 116 6.43 6.89 16.00
CA GLN A 116 7.48 5.98 15.56
C GLN A 116 7.56 4.77 16.49
N LEU A 117 7.36 3.58 15.91
CA LEU A 117 7.43 2.30 16.61
C LEU A 117 8.52 1.42 16.03
N PHE A 118 9.29 0.79 16.91
CA PHE A 118 10.29 -0.20 16.55
C PHE A 118 10.03 -1.50 17.32
N GLN A 119 10.01 -2.65 16.64
CA GLN A 119 10.03 -3.99 17.23
C GLN A 119 8.85 -4.30 18.17
N CYS A 120 7.61 -4.10 17.71
CA CYS A 120 6.39 -4.41 18.47
C CYS A 120 5.73 -5.71 17.97
N LEU A 121 5.08 -6.48 18.86
CA LEU A 121 4.38 -7.71 18.43
C LEU A 121 2.97 -7.42 17.90
N LEU A 122 2.14 -6.72 18.67
CA LEU A 122 0.80 -6.27 18.26
C LEU A 122 0.67 -4.76 18.42
N VAL A 123 0.06 -4.12 17.43
CA VAL A 123 -0.16 -2.68 17.40
C VAL A 123 -1.61 -2.41 16.97
N GLU A 124 -2.41 -1.82 17.86
CA GLU A 124 -3.80 -1.47 17.62
C GLU A 124 -4.01 0.04 17.83
N TYR A 125 -4.54 0.70 16.80
CA TYR A 125 -4.79 2.14 16.83
C TYR A 125 -6.21 2.46 16.40
N HIS A 126 -6.89 3.23 17.25
CA HIS A 126 -8.16 3.87 16.93
C HIS A 126 -8.02 5.37 17.07
N VAL A 127 -7.97 6.07 15.94
CA VAL A 127 -7.90 7.52 15.91
C VAL A 127 -9.22 8.03 15.39
N PHE A 128 -9.83 8.97 16.12
CA PHE A 128 -11.08 9.64 15.80
C PHE A 128 -10.82 11.14 15.68
N ASP A 129 -11.25 11.74 14.57
CA ASP A 129 -11.16 13.18 14.32
C ASP A 129 -9.73 13.75 14.45
N CYS A 130 -8.78 13.27 13.65
CA CYS A 130 -7.46 13.88 13.53
C CYS A 130 -7.20 14.45 12.12
N LEU A 131 -6.50 15.58 12.05
CA LEU A 131 -6.24 16.25 10.76
C LEU A 131 -4.99 15.70 10.08
N LEU A 132 -3.94 15.36 10.82
CA LEU A 132 -2.71 14.77 10.27
C LEU A 132 -2.15 13.71 11.22
N VAL A 133 -1.91 12.52 10.66
CA VAL A 133 -1.32 11.35 11.33
C VAL A 133 -0.15 10.89 10.48
N GLU A 134 1.04 10.90 11.06
CA GLU A 134 2.23 10.29 10.49
C GLU A 134 2.65 9.10 11.36
N CYS A 135 2.67 7.91 10.78
CA CYS A 135 3.06 6.70 11.49
C CYS A 135 4.19 5.98 10.73
N GLN A 136 5.25 5.65 11.46
CA GLN A 136 6.33 4.80 10.97
C GLN A 136 6.46 3.58 11.88
N VAL A 137 6.29 2.39 11.31
CA VAL A 137 6.40 1.12 12.03
C VAL A 137 7.48 0.26 11.39
N PHE A 138 8.42 -0.19 12.22
CA PHE A 138 9.49 -1.10 11.83
C PHE A 138 9.38 -2.40 12.61
N ASP A 139 9.47 -3.54 11.92
CA ASP A 139 9.47 -4.90 12.48
C ASP A 139 8.23 -5.16 13.37
N CYS A 140 7.06 -5.43 12.76
CA CYS A 140 5.83 -5.74 13.49
C CYS A 140 5.21 -7.10 13.10
N LEU A 141 4.60 -7.84 14.04
CA LEU A 141 3.96 -9.10 13.68
C LEU A 141 2.54 -8.88 13.14
N LEU A 142 1.73 -8.13 13.87
CA LEU A 142 0.35 -7.81 13.46
C LEU A 142 0.06 -6.35 13.79
N MET A 143 -0.63 -5.69 12.87
CA MET A 143 -0.95 -4.29 13.02
C MET A 143 -2.34 -4.01 12.44
N GLU A 144 -3.17 -3.36 13.25
CA GLU A 144 -4.57 -3.01 12.96
C GLU A 144 -4.79 -1.49 13.17
N TYR A 145 -5.25 -0.81 12.12
CA TYR A 145 -5.57 0.61 12.16
C TYR A 145 -7.04 0.87 11.83
N HIS A 146 -7.71 1.68 12.66
CA HIS A 146 -8.94 2.39 12.31
C HIS A 146 -8.70 3.89 12.43
N VAL A 147 -8.50 4.58 11.32
CA VAL A 147 -7.99 5.97 11.35
C VAL A 147 -8.66 6.88 10.32
N PHE A 148 -8.68 8.17 10.65
CA PHE A 148 -8.85 9.31 9.77
C PHE A 148 -7.46 9.96 9.58
N GLY A 149 -6.66 9.58 8.57
CA GLY A 149 -5.24 10.02 8.53
C GLY A 149 -4.51 9.86 7.19
N LEU A 150 -3.41 10.64 7.04
CA LEU A 150 -2.87 11.13 5.76
C LEU A 150 -1.60 10.42 5.23
N GLU A 151 -0.72 9.83 6.07
CA GLU A 151 0.49 9.15 5.58
C GLU A 151 1.03 8.06 6.52
N TYR A 152 1.29 6.86 6.00
CA TYR A 152 1.80 5.70 6.76
C TYR A 152 2.95 5.01 6.03
N HIS A 153 3.96 4.61 6.80
CA HIS A 153 5.07 3.79 6.32
C HIS A 153 5.23 2.55 7.20
N VAL A 154 5.14 1.37 6.59
CA VAL A 154 5.25 0.08 7.27
C VAL A 154 6.41 -0.71 6.68
N PHE A 155 7.28 -1.21 7.53
CA PHE A 155 8.45 -1.99 7.15
C PHE A 155 8.48 -3.34 7.87
N ASP A 156 8.70 -4.41 7.11
CA ASP A 156 8.98 -5.76 7.60
C ASP A 156 7.90 -6.27 8.58
N CYS A 157 6.64 -6.26 8.14
CA CYS A 157 5.51 -6.74 8.94
C CYS A 157 4.93 -8.07 8.43
N LEU A 158 4.38 -8.91 9.31
CA LEU A 158 3.75 -10.16 8.83
C LEU A 158 2.33 -9.89 8.31
N LEU A 159 1.52 -9.15 9.04
CA LEU A 159 0.16 -8.79 8.66
C LEU A 159 -0.09 -7.29 8.86
N VAL A 160 -0.71 -6.65 7.87
CA VAL A 160 -1.21 -5.28 7.94
C VAL A 160 -2.68 -5.29 7.60
N GLU A 161 -3.53 -4.90 8.54
CA GLU A 161 -4.96 -4.68 8.32
C GLU A 161 -5.29 -3.21 8.59
N CYS A 162 -5.90 -2.53 7.62
CA CYS A 162 -6.24 -1.13 7.79
C CYS A 162 -7.62 -0.83 7.23
N GLN A 163 -8.47 -0.29 8.10
CA GLN A 163 -9.80 0.19 7.77
C GLN A 163 -9.85 1.70 7.92
N VAL A 164 -10.26 2.39 6.86
CA VAL A 164 -10.29 3.84 6.79
C VAL A 164 -11.70 4.25 6.46
N PHE A 165 -12.24 5.18 7.26
CA PHE A 165 -13.54 5.78 7.02
C PHE A 165 -13.36 7.28 6.91
N TYR A 166 -13.98 7.90 5.90
CA TYR A 166 -14.05 9.36 5.76
C TYR A 166 -12.67 10.05 5.82
N CYS A 167 -11.86 9.92 4.76
CA CYS A 167 -10.55 10.56 4.69
C CYS A 167 -10.45 11.59 3.56
N LEU A 168 -9.70 12.68 3.77
CA LEU A 168 -9.45 13.64 2.68
C LEU A 168 -8.31 13.17 1.78
N LEU A 169 -7.23 12.68 2.38
CA LEU A 169 -6.10 12.11 1.69
C LEU A 169 -5.61 10.92 2.51
N LEU A 170 -5.14 9.88 1.84
CA LEU A 170 -4.48 8.76 2.47
C LEU A 170 -3.30 8.33 1.60
N LYS A 171 -2.10 8.30 2.20
CA LYS A 171 -0.89 7.76 1.58
C LYS A 171 -0.40 6.58 2.39
N TYR A 172 -0.10 5.47 1.74
CA TYR A 172 0.40 4.28 2.42
C TYR A 172 1.56 3.67 1.65
N HIS A 173 2.66 3.42 2.35
CA HIS A 173 3.82 2.72 1.82
C HIS A 173 4.10 1.47 2.66
N VAL A 174 4.08 0.31 2.01
CA VAL A 174 4.38 -0.97 2.65
C VAL A 174 5.62 -1.58 2.00
N PHE A 175 6.59 -1.95 2.82
CA PHE A 175 7.82 -2.60 2.40
C PHE A 175 7.96 -3.94 3.13
N GLY A 176 7.91 -5.04 2.39
CA GLY A 176 8.15 -6.38 2.92
C GLY A 176 7.05 -6.85 3.88
N CYS A 177 5.97 -7.41 3.34
CA CYS A 177 4.91 -8.01 4.16
C CYS A 177 4.43 -9.37 3.65
N LEU A 178 3.89 -10.23 4.53
CA LEU A 178 3.25 -11.46 4.06
C LEU A 178 1.87 -11.15 3.50
N LEU A 179 1.04 -10.45 4.26
CA LEU A 179 -0.34 -10.14 3.90
C LEU A 179 -0.66 -8.69 4.25
N VAL A 180 -1.35 -8.03 3.32
CA VAL A 180 -1.76 -6.64 3.43
C VAL A 180 -3.22 -6.55 2.99
N GLU A 181 -4.10 -6.17 3.91
CA GLU A 181 -5.53 -5.98 3.67
C GLU A 181 -5.93 -4.51 3.94
N TYR A 182 -6.50 -3.85 2.94
CA TYR A 182 -6.97 -2.48 3.02
C TYR A 182 -8.45 -2.37 2.68
N GLN A 183 -9.19 -1.66 3.53
CA GLN A 183 -10.56 -1.25 3.24
C GLN A 183 -10.71 0.25 3.43
N VAL A 184 -11.12 0.96 2.38
CA VAL A 184 -11.33 2.40 2.41
C VAL A 184 -12.78 2.72 2.07
N PHE A 185 -13.40 3.56 2.89
CA PHE A 185 -14.73 4.09 2.68
C PHE A 185 -14.68 5.60 2.66
N ASP A 186 -15.24 6.21 1.62
CA ASP A 186 -15.42 7.65 1.47
C ASP A 186 -14.09 8.42 1.58
N CYS A 187 -13.28 8.43 0.52
CA CYS A 187 -12.02 9.17 0.51
C CYS A 187 -11.83 10.07 -0.71
N LEU A 188 -11.24 11.25 -0.54
CA LEU A 188 -11.01 12.13 -1.71
C LEU A 188 -9.79 11.70 -2.53
N LEU A 189 -8.65 11.41 -1.90
CA LEU A 189 -7.45 10.93 -2.60
C LEU A 189 -6.80 9.80 -1.82
N VAL A 190 -6.40 8.76 -2.53
CA VAL A 190 -5.83 7.56 -1.97
C VAL A 190 -4.64 7.15 -2.82
N GLU A 191 -3.45 7.12 -2.21
CA GLU A 191 -2.20 6.70 -2.85
C GLU A 191 -1.59 5.54 -2.07
N TYR A 192 -1.35 4.43 -2.75
CA TYR A 192 -0.77 3.23 -2.15
C TYR A 192 0.45 2.77 -2.92
N GLN A 193 1.52 2.44 -2.19
CA GLN A 193 2.70 1.80 -2.75
C GLN A 193 3.07 0.56 -1.93
N VAL A 194 3.15 -0.58 -2.60
CA VAL A 194 3.48 -1.86 -1.97
C VAL A 194 4.71 -2.47 -2.64
N PHE A 195 5.67 -2.86 -1.82
CA PHE A 195 6.92 -3.49 -2.25
C PHE A 195 7.09 -4.85 -1.57
N ASP A 196 7.43 -5.87 -2.36
CA ASP A 196 7.87 -7.18 -1.89
C ASP A 196 6.88 -7.85 -0.91
N CYS A 197 5.60 -7.97 -1.30
CA CYS A 197 4.56 -8.61 -0.49
C CYS A 197 4.11 -9.97 -1.05
N LEU A 198 3.63 -10.90 -0.21
CA LEU A 198 3.09 -12.16 -0.73
C LEU A 198 1.66 -11.97 -1.26
N LEU A 199 0.78 -11.35 -0.47
CA LEU A 199 -0.62 -11.09 -0.84
C LEU A 199 -1.00 -9.65 -0.49
N VAL A 200 -1.68 -8.99 -1.43
CA VAL A 200 -2.25 -7.65 -1.26
C VAL A 200 -3.71 -7.71 -1.68
N GLU A 201 -4.61 -7.37 -0.75
CA GLU A 201 -6.04 -7.22 -1.00
C GLU A 201 -6.45 -5.77 -0.67
N CYS A 202 -6.99 -5.03 -1.63
CA CYS A 202 -7.55 -3.71 -1.35
C CYS A 202 -8.98 -3.57 -1.88
N GLN A 203 -9.84 -3.02 -1.02
CA GLN A 203 -11.21 -2.65 -1.36
C GLN A 203 -11.41 -1.16 -1.11
N VAL A 204 -11.91 -0.45 -2.12
CA VAL A 204 -12.21 0.99 -2.01
C VAL A 204 -13.63 1.25 -2.43
N PHE A 205 -14.34 1.96 -1.56
CA PHE A 205 -15.70 2.43 -1.78
C PHE A 205 -15.69 3.95 -1.76
N ASP A 206 -16.25 4.55 -2.81
CA ASP A 206 -16.43 6.00 -2.95
C ASP A 206 -15.10 6.76 -2.85
N CYS A 207 -14.39 6.90 -3.97
CA CYS A 207 -13.16 7.69 -4.03
C CYS A 207 -13.10 8.67 -5.21
N LEU A 208 -12.52 9.87 -5.02
CA LEU A 208 -12.33 10.77 -6.17
C LEU A 208 -11.12 10.35 -7.00
N LEU A 209 -9.96 10.14 -6.37
CA LEU A 209 -8.71 9.78 -7.04
C LEU A 209 -8.03 8.62 -6.32
N LEU A 210 -7.63 7.62 -7.10
CA LEU A 210 -7.08 6.39 -6.58
C LEU A 210 -5.81 6.00 -7.35
N GLU A 211 -4.67 5.99 -6.69
CA GLU A 211 -3.36 5.65 -7.29
C GLU A 211 -2.73 4.45 -6.57
N TYR A 212 -2.45 3.38 -7.31
CA TYR A 212 -1.80 2.18 -6.79
C TYR A 212 -0.52 1.84 -7.53
N HIS A 213 0.53 1.53 -6.77
CA HIS A 213 1.79 1.03 -7.30
C HIS A 213 2.22 -0.22 -6.56
N VAL A 214 2.37 -1.33 -7.28
CA VAL A 214 2.79 -2.62 -6.71
C VAL A 214 4.07 -3.08 -7.38
N PHE A 215 5.04 -3.44 -6.55
CA PHE A 215 6.32 -3.95 -7.00
C PHE A 215 6.62 -5.29 -6.31
N GLY A 216 6.67 -6.37 -7.07
CA GLY A 216 7.09 -7.68 -6.59
C GLY A 216 6.09 -8.30 -5.63
N CYS A 217 4.99 -8.86 -6.14
CA CYS A 217 4.02 -9.59 -5.32
C CYS A 217 3.68 -10.98 -5.86
N LEU A 218 3.20 -11.89 -5.03
CA LEU A 218 2.71 -13.17 -5.54
C LEU A 218 1.26 -13.03 -6.03
N LEU A 219 0.38 -12.47 -5.21
CA LEU A 219 -1.02 -12.26 -5.56
C LEU A 219 -1.44 -10.84 -5.16
N VAL A 220 -2.23 -10.23 -6.04
CA VAL A 220 -2.73 -8.87 -5.88
C VAL A 220 -4.18 -8.84 -6.32
N GLU A 221 -5.07 -8.47 -5.40
CA GLU A 221 -6.51 -8.38 -5.64
C GLU A 221 -7.00 -6.96 -5.32
N TYR A 222 -7.66 -6.34 -6.28
CA TYR A 222 -8.21 -4.99 -6.17
C TYR A 222 -9.70 -4.96 -6.50
N GLN A 223 -10.48 -4.35 -5.62
CA GLN A 223 -11.89 -4.03 -5.88
C GLN A 223 -12.15 -2.56 -5.63
N VAL A 224 -12.68 -1.88 -6.65
CA VAL A 224 -12.96 -0.45 -6.60
C VAL A 224 -14.42 -0.22 -6.97
N PHE A 225 -15.13 0.50 -6.12
CA PHE A 225 -16.52 0.90 -6.32
C PHE A 225 -16.61 2.42 -6.31
N ASP A 226 -17.28 2.98 -7.32
CA ASP A 226 -17.61 4.40 -7.42
C ASP A 226 -16.36 5.29 -7.33
N CYS A 227 -15.60 5.38 -8.43
CA CYS A 227 -14.40 6.23 -8.50
C CYS A 227 -14.41 7.20 -9.67
N LEU A 228 -13.80 8.39 -9.52
CA LEU A 228 -13.65 9.29 -10.67
C LEU A 228 -12.42 8.91 -11.51
N LEU A 229 -11.27 8.69 -10.88
CA LEU A 229 -10.05 8.27 -11.55
C LEU A 229 -9.39 7.14 -10.77
N VAL A 230 -8.98 6.10 -11.50
CA VAL A 230 -8.18 4.99 -10.97
C VAL A 230 -6.94 4.82 -11.85
N GLU A 231 -5.77 4.97 -11.25
CA GLU A 231 -4.48 4.69 -11.86
C GLU A 231 -3.80 3.52 -11.13
N CYS A 232 -3.53 2.44 -11.83
CA CYS A 232 -2.88 1.27 -11.25
C CYS A 232 -1.62 0.89 -12.05
N GLN A 233 -0.52 0.69 -11.34
CA GLN A 233 0.74 0.22 -11.90
C GLN A 233 1.23 -1.02 -11.16
N VAL A 234 1.43 -2.10 -11.89
CA VAL A 234 1.87 -3.38 -11.32
C VAL A 234 3.14 -3.88 -12.02
N PHE A 235 4.17 -4.14 -11.24
CA PHE A 235 5.46 -4.63 -11.70
C PHE A 235 5.81 -5.96 -11.04
N GLY A 236 5.94 -7.02 -11.84
CA GLY A 236 6.50 -8.29 -11.37
C GLY A 236 5.60 -9.04 -10.41
N CYS A 237 4.43 -9.49 -10.86
CA CYS A 237 3.52 -10.30 -10.04
C CYS A 237 3.24 -11.69 -10.63
N LEU A 238 2.83 -12.67 -9.81
CA LEU A 238 2.38 -13.95 -10.36
C LEU A 238 0.92 -13.85 -10.85
N LEU A 239 0.02 -13.36 -10.01
CA LEU A 239 -1.39 -13.18 -10.34
C LEU A 239 -1.85 -11.78 -9.93
N VAL A 240 -2.63 -11.14 -10.80
CA VAL A 240 -3.25 -9.85 -10.56
C VAL A 240 -4.71 -9.92 -10.98
N GLU A 241 -5.61 -9.66 -10.05
CA GLU A 241 -7.05 -9.60 -10.27
C GLU A 241 -7.56 -8.20 -9.95
N CYS A 242 -8.28 -7.58 -10.87
CA CYS A 242 -8.83 -6.23 -10.70
C CYS A 242 -10.29 -6.17 -11.09
N GLN A 243 -11.13 -5.65 -10.20
CA GLN A 243 -12.54 -5.39 -10.45
C GLN A 243 -12.85 -3.92 -10.19
N VAL A 244 -13.40 -3.25 -11.19
CA VAL A 244 -13.79 -1.84 -11.07
C VAL A 244 -15.24 -1.69 -11.50
N PHE A 245 -16.03 -1.07 -10.62
CA PHE A 245 -17.43 -0.73 -10.83
C PHE A 245 -17.58 0.78 -10.79
N ASP A 246 -18.24 1.33 -11.81
CA ASP A 246 -18.60 2.74 -11.91
C ASP A 246 -17.35 3.65 -11.81
N CYS A 247 -16.64 3.84 -12.94
CA CYS A 247 -15.50 4.74 -12.99
C CYS A 247 -15.51 5.71 -14.18
N LEU A 248 -15.06 6.95 -14.01
CA LEU A 248 -14.95 7.87 -15.16
C LEU A 248 -13.72 7.51 -16.01
N LEU A 249 -12.55 7.38 -15.39
CA LEU A 249 -11.29 7.10 -16.07
C LEU A 249 -10.54 5.97 -15.36
N LEU A 250 -10.19 4.92 -16.09
CA LEU A 250 -9.35 3.83 -15.60
C LEU A 250 -8.06 3.77 -16.44
N GLU A 251 -6.91 3.91 -15.79
CA GLU A 251 -5.59 3.69 -16.39
C GLU A 251 -4.88 2.52 -15.71
N TYR A 252 -4.54 1.49 -16.48
CA TYR A 252 -3.95 0.26 -15.96
C TYR A 252 -2.65 -0.08 -16.67
N HIS A 253 -1.56 -0.25 -15.92
CA HIS A 253 -0.24 -0.57 -16.48
C HIS A 253 0.34 -1.80 -15.79
N VAL A 254 0.60 -2.87 -16.56
CA VAL A 254 1.20 -4.10 -16.04
C VAL A 254 2.50 -4.43 -16.75
N PHE A 255 3.53 -4.74 -15.96
CA PHE A 255 4.83 -5.16 -16.44
C PHE A 255 5.24 -6.47 -15.80
N GLY A 256 5.33 -7.54 -16.60
CA GLY A 256 5.92 -8.80 -16.21
C GLY A 256 5.09 -9.59 -15.22
N CYS A 257 3.92 -10.10 -15.63
CA CYS A 257 3.08 -10.98 -14.80
C CYS A 257 2.86 -12.36 -15.41
N LEU A 258 2.50 -13.37 -14.61
CA LEU A 258 2.09 -14.65 -15.18
C LEU A 258 0.63 -14.58 -15.66
N LEU A 259 -0.27 -14.14 -14.80
CA LEU A 259 -1.69 -14.01 -15.10
C LEU A 259 -2.21 -12.63 -14.67
N VAL A 260 -2.98 -12.00 -15.54
CA VAL A 260 -3.67 -10.73 -15.29
C VAL A 260 -5.13 -10.91 -15.69
N GLU A 261 -6.03 -10.73 -14.74
CA GLU A 261 -7.47 -10.74 -14.96
C GLU A 261 -8.04 -9.39 -14.56
N TYR A 262 -8.85 -8.80 -15.44
CA TYR A 262 -9.53 -7.55 -15.10
C TYR A 262 -10.96 -7.53 -15.61
N GLN A 263 -11.83 -6.99 -14.76
CA GLN A 263 -13.25 -6.82 -15.02
C GLN A 263 -13.64 -5.37 -14.74
N VAL A 264 -14.23 -4.72 -15.73
CA VAL A 264 -14.63 -3.32 -15.66
C VAL A 264 -16.11 -3.21 -16.01
N PHE A 265 -16.87 -2.56 -15.16
CA PHE A 265 -18.29 -2.28 -15.35
C PHE A 265 -18.53 -0.79 -15.31
N ASP A 266 -19.26 -0.28 -16.31
CA ASP A 266 -19.73 1.10 -16.38
C ASP A 266 -18.58 2.12 -16.28
N CYS A 267 -17.80 2.22 -17.36
CA CYS A 267 -16.69 3.18 -17.45
C CYS A 267 -16.81 4.17 -18.61
N LEU A 268 -16.34 5.41 -18.46
CA LEU A 268 -16.28 6.31 -19.62
C LEU A 268 -15.05 6.02 -20.49
N LEU A 269 -13.87 5.94 -19.87
CA LEU A 269 -12.62 5.64 -20.57
C LEU A 269 -11.85 4.55 -19.81
N VAL A 270 -11.36 3.57 -20.56
CA VAL A 270 -10.48 2.52 -20.06
C VAL A 270 -9.24 2.48 -20.94
N GLU A 271 -8.08 2.78 -20.36
CA GLU A 271 -6.77 2.63 -20.99
C GLU A 271 -5.98 1.56 -20.26
N CYS A 272 -5.61 0.49 -20.97
CA CYS A 272 -4.81 -0.57 -20.37
C CYS A 272 -3.59 -0.91 -21.23
N GLN A 273 -2.44 -1.01 -20.57
CA GLN A 273 -1.16 -1.35 -21.16
C GLN A 273 -0.54 -2.56 -20.45
N VAL A 274 -0.24 -3.60 -21.22
CA VAL A 274 0.33 -4.84 -20.68
C VAL A 274 1.62 -5.21 -21.41
N PHE A 275 2.68 -5.42 -20.64
CA PHE A 275 4.00 -5.79 -21.14
C PHE A 275 4.45 -7.11 -20.53
N GLY A 276 4.68 -8.12 -21.36
CA GLY A 276 5.38 -9.34 -20.96
C GLY A 276 4.59 -10.23 -20.01
N CYS A 277 3.39 -10.68 -20.39
CA CYS A 277 2.59 -11.59 -19.57
C CYS A 277 2.40 -12.97 -20.21
N LEU A 278 2.10 -14.02 -19.42
CA LEU A 278 1.75 -15.31 -20.01
C LEU A 278 0.29 -15.31 -20.47
N LEU A 279 -0.64 -14.93 -19.60
CA LEU A 279 -2.06 -14.88 -19.89
C LEU A 279 -2.63 -13.54 -19.42
N VAL A 280 -3.50 -12.97 -20.24
CA VAL A 280 -4.20 -11.72 -19.97
C VAL A 280 -5.67 -11.89 -20.36
N GLU A 281 -6.55 -11.79 -19.38
CA GLU A 281 -8.01 -11.91 -19.54
C GLU A 281 -8.70 -10.61 -19.16
N CYS A 282 -9.64 -10.22 -20.01
CA CYS A 282 -10.09 -8.84 -20.11
C CYS A 282 -11.60 -8.81 -20.33
N GLN A 283 -12.36 -8.28 -19.38
CA GLN A 283 -13.81 -8.14 -19.54
C GLN A 283 -14.23 -6.70 -19.28
N VAL A 284 -14.89 -6.08 -20.25
CA VAL A 284 -15.40 -4.71 -20.16
C VAL A 284 -16.88 -4.71 -20.53
N PHE A 285 -17.70 -4.16 -19.63
CA PHE A 285 -19.13 -3.96 -19.82
C PHE A 285 -19.43 -2.47 -19.78
N ASP A 286 -20.16 -1.98 -20.77
CA ASP A 286 -20.65 -0.62 -20.86
C ASP A 286 -19.50 0.41 -20.77
N CYS A 287 -18.84 0.68 -21.90
CA CYS A 287 -17.78 1.70 -21.95
C CYS A 287 -17.87 2.64 -23.15
N LEU A 288 -17.52 3.92 -23.00
CA LEU A 288 -17.51 4.83 -24.15
C LEU A 288 -16.27 4.60 -25.02
N LEU A 289 -15.10 4.52 -24.40
CA LEU A 289 -13.81 4.38 -25.08
C LEU A 289 -12.95 3.34 -24.36
N LEU A 290 -12.53 2.32 -25.11
CA LEU A 290 -11.59 1.30 -24.64
C LEU A 290 -10.32 1.34 -25.51
N GLU A 291 -9.18 1.63 -24.90
CA GLU A 291 -7.87 1.55 -25.54
C GLU A 291 -7.02 0.45 -24.89
N TYR A 292 -6.61 -0.53 -25.69
CA TYR A 292 -5.87 -1.69 -25.22
C TYR A 292 -4.54 -1.85 -25.93
N HIS A 293 -3.45 -1.95 -25.19
CA HIS A 293 -2.10 -2.12 -25.74
C HIS A 293 -1.39 -3.30 -25.09
N VAL A 294 -1.06 -4.33 -25.88
CA VAL A 294 -0.34 -5.52 -25.41
C VAL A 294 0.96 -5.72 -26.15
N PHE A 295 2.03 -5.95 -25.38
CA PHE A 295 3.35 -6.24 -25.90
C PHE A 295 3.90 -7.53 -25.29
N GLY A 296 4.07 -8.56 -26.13
CA GLY A 296 4.80 -9.77 -25.75
C GLY A 296 4.05 -10.67 -24.78
N CYS A 297 2.88 -11.19 -25.16
CA CYS A 297 2.14 -12.15 -24.33
C CYS A 297 2.01 -13.53 -24.98
N LEU A 298 1.76 -14.60 -24.22
CA LEU A 298 1.47 -15.90 -24.83
C LEU A 298 0.01 -15.96 -25.28
N LEU A 299 -0.93 -15.63 -24.39
CA LEU A 299 -2.36 -15.63 -24.66
C LEU A 299 -2.98 -14.31 -24.18
N VAL A 300 -3.84 -13.74 -25.01
CA VAL A 300 -4.64 -12.55 -24.70
C VAL A 300 -6.08 -12.85 -25.09
N GLU A 301 -6.99 -12.75 -24.13
CA GLU A 301 -8.42 -12.94 -24.32
C GLU A 301 -9.16 -11.67 -23.90
N TYR A 302 -10.00 -11.13 -24.78
CA TYR A 302 -10.82 -9.98 -24.46
C TYR A 302 -12.27 -10.13 -24.89
N GLN A 303 -13.15 -9.71 -23.98
CA GLN A 303 -14.58 -9.64 -24.16
C GLN A 303 -15.06 -8.24 -23.84
N VAL A 304 -15.73 -7.64 -24.80
CA VAL A 304 -16.25 -6.27 -24.70
C VAL A 304 -17.73 -6.28 -25.02
N PHE A 305 -18.54 -5.71 -24.14
CA PHE A 305 -19.97 -5.56 -24.30
C PHE A 305 -20.33 -4.08 -24.26
N ASP A 306 -21.10 -3.63 -25.25
CA ASP A 306 -21.67 -2.29 -25.31
C ASP A 306 -20.60 -1.20 -25.23
N CYS A 307 -19.82 -1.04 -26.31
CA CYS A 307 -18.78 -0.02 -26.39
C CYS A 307 -18.91 0.91 -27.60
N LEU A 308 -18.78 2.23 -27.42
CA LEU A 308 -18.83 3.14 -28.57
C LEU A 308 -17.56 2.98 -29.43
N LEU A 309 -16.38 3.07 -28.83
CA LEU A 309 -15.10 2.90 -29.52
C LEU A 309 -14.23 1.88 -28.80
N VAL A 310 -13.67 0.95 -29.57
CA VAL A 310 -12.66 0.00 -29.08
C VAL A 310 -11.45 0.07 -30.01
N GLU A 311 -10.31 0.43 -29.44
CA GLU A 311 -9.01 0.41 -30.11
C GLU A 311 -8.10 -0.60 -29.42
N CYS A 312 -7.53 -1.51 -30.19
CA CYS A 312 -6.71 -2.59 -29.65
C CYS A 312 -5.44 -2.78 -30.49
N GLN A 313 -4.30 -2.71 -29.83
CA GLN A 313 -2.99 -2.88 -30.43
C GLN A 313 -2.26 -4.05 -29.76
N VAL A 314 -1.88 -5.05 -30.54
CA VAL A 314 -1.18 -6.23 -30.05
C VAL A 314 0.12 -6.45 -30.82
N PHE A 315 1.22 -6.58 -30.07
CA PHE A 315 2.55 -6.81 -30.60
C PHE A 315 3.13 -8.08 -30.02
N GLY A 316 3.43 -9.07 -30.87
CA GLY A 316 4.22 -10.23 -30.49
C GLY A 316 3.51 -11.20 -29.55
N CYS A 317 2.34 -11.71 -29.92
CA CYS A 317 1.62 -12.72 -29.12
C CYS A 317 1.55 -14.10 -29.80
N LEU A 318 1.36 -15.18 -29.03
CA LEU A 318 1.13 -16.49 -29.66
C LEU A 318 -0.34 -16.61 -30.11
N LEU A 319 -1.28 -16.30 -29.21
CA LEU A 319 -2.71 -16.36 -29.46
C LEU A 319 -3.39 -15.09 -28.96
N VAL A 320 -4.32 -14.57 -29.76
CA VAL A 320 -5.17 -13.43 -29.42
C VAL A 320 -6.60 -13.80 -29.77
N GLU A 321 -7.49 -13.77 -28.77
CA GLU A 321 -8.93 -14.05 -28.92
C GLU A 321 -9.75 -12.84 -28.51
N CYS A 322 -10.73 -12.51 -29.35
CA CYS A 322 -11.39 -11.21 -29.32
C CYS A 322 -12.88 -11.40 -29.52
N GLN A 323 -13.68 -10.92 -28.56
CA GLN A 323 -15.13 -10.92 -28.69
C GLN A 323 -15.67 -9.53 -28.39
N VAL A 324 -16.38 -8.95 -29.34
CA VAL A 324 -17.02 -7.65 -29.18
C VAL A 324 -18.48 -7.77 -29.53
N PHE A 325 -19.32 -7.34 -28.61
CA PHE A 325 -20.77 -7.25 -28.75
C PHE A 325 -21.17 -5.79 -28.70
N ASP A 326 -21.92 -5.35 -29.70
CA ASP A 326 -22.49 -4.00 -29.78
C ASP A 326 -21.41 -2.91 -29.74
N CYS A 327 -20.88 -2.55 -30.92
CA CYS A 327 -19.95 -1.44 -31.06
C CYS A 327 -20.31 -0.43 -32.14
N LEU A 328 -19.86 0.83 -32.01
CA LEU A 328 -19.94 1.75 -33.16
C LEU A 328 -18.70 1.57 -34.03
N LEU A 329 -17.51 1.69 -33.44
CA LEU A 329 -16.25 1.61 -34.16
C LEU A 329 -15.29 0.67 -33.45
N LEU A 330 -14.64 -0.17 -34.23
CA LEU A 330 -13.68 -1.17 -33.77
C LEU A 330 -12.42 -1.12 -34.60
N GLU A 331 -11.29 -0.79 -33.98
CA GLU A 331 -9.98 -0.72 -34.63
C GLU A 331 -9.01 -1.72 -34.00
N TYR A 332 -8.53 -2.66 -34.81
CA TYR A 332 -7.56 -3.68 -34.41
C TYR A 332 -6.27 -3.56 -35.19
N HIS A 333 -5.15 -3.50 -34.48
CA HIS A 333 -3.80 -3.55 -35.04
C HIS A 333 -3.01 -4.68 -34.42
N VAL A 334 -2.63 -5.67 -35.23
CA VAL A 334 -1.87 -6.83 -34.75
C VAL A 334 -0.58 -7.01 -35.54
N PHE A 335 0.52 -7.12 -34.82
CA PHE A 335 1.86 -7.28 -35.37
C PHE A 335 2.53 -8.52 -34.79
N GLY A 336 2.80 -9.50 -35.64
CA GLY A 336 3.61 -10.67 -35.28
C GLY A 336 2.92 -11.61 -34.30
N CYS A 337 1.79 -12.21 -34.70
CA CYS A 337 1.12 -13.25 -33.90
C CYS A 337 1.09 -14.61 -34.61
N LEU A 338 0.93 -15.72 -33.87
CA LEU A 338 0.76 -17.02 -34.53
C LEU A 338 -0.70 -17.21 -34.95
N LEU A 339 -1.63 -17.04 -34.03
CA LEU A 339 -3.06 -17.18 -34.25
C LEU A 339 -3.79 -15.96 -33.71
N VAL A 340 -4.79 -15.51 -34.46
CA VAL A 340 -5.63 -14.38 -34.11
C VAL A 340 -7.07 -14.71 -34.47
N GLU A 341 -7.96 -14.67 -33.50
CA GLU A 341 -9.39 -14.97 -33.65
C GLU A 341 -10.24 -13.77 -33.21
N TYR A 342 -11.11 -13.29 -34.10
CA TYR A 342 -12.04 -12.20 -33.81
C TYR A 342 -13.48 -12.61 -34.07
N GLN A 343 -14.34 -12.27 -33.12
CA GLN A 343 -15.79 -12.34 -33.26
C GLN A 343 -16.40 -10.98 -32.92
N VAL A 344 -17.15 -10.43 -33.87
CA VAL A 344 -17.79 -9.12 -33.73
C VAL A 344 -19.26 -9.26 -34.05
N PHE A 345 -20.11 -8.80 -33.14
CA PHE A 345 -21.55 -8.75 -33.30
C PHE A 345 -22.02 -7.31 -33.25
N ASP A 346 -22.87 -6.93 -34.21
CA ASP A 346 -23.55 -5.64 -34.25
C ASP A 346 -22.56 -4.46 -34.15
N CYS A 347 -21.86 -4.17 -35.26
CA CYS A 347 -20.91 -3.04 -35.28
C CYS A 347 -21.07 -2.14 -36.51
N LEU A 348 -20.93 -0.82 -36.39
CA LEU A 348 -21.05 0.05 -37.58
C LEU A 348 -19.81 -0.07 -38.48
N LEU A 349 -18.60 0.02 -37.92
CA LEU A 349 -17.36 -0.07 -38.66
C LEU A 349 -16.33 -0.93 -37.93
N VAL A 350 -15.78 -1.91 -38.63
CA VAL A 350 -14.63 -2.70 -38.19
C VAL A 350 -13.44 -2.41 -39.10
N VAL A 351 -12.32 -1.99 -38.52
CA VAL A 351 -11.03 -1.80 -39.18
C VAL A 351 -10.03 -2.77 -38.57
N CYS A 352 -9.44 -3.64 -39.39
CA CYS A 352 -8.43 -4.58 -38.94
C CYS A 352 -7.17 -4.45 -39.79
N GLN A 353 -6.02 -4.30 -39.12
CA GLN A 353 -4.71 -4.35 -39.75
C GLN A 353 -3.87 -5.43 -39.09
N VAL A 354 -3.49 -6.44 -39.87
CA VAL A 354 -2.68 -7.55 -39.37
C VAL A 354 -1.40 -7.71 -40.20
N PHE A 355 -0.27 -7.76 -39.51
CA PHE A 355 1.05 -7.90 -40.10
C PHE A 355 1.75 -9.12 -39.53
N GLY A 356 2.12 -10.06 -40.39
CA GLY A 356 2.95 -11.22 -40.02
C GLY A 356 2.25 -12.18 -39.07
N CYS A 357 1.11 -12.73 -39.48
CA CYS A 357 0.40 -13.77 -38.73
C CYS A 357 0.33 -15.11 -39.48
N LEU A 358 0.31 -16.24 -38.76
CA LEU A 358 0.20 -17.54 -39.44
C LEU A 358 -1.26 -17.85 -39.81
N LEU A 359 -2.18 -17.66 -38.88
CA LEU A 359 -3.62 -17.87 -39.08
C LEU A 359 -4.41 -16.69 -38.49
N VAL A 360 -5.37 -16.21 -39.27
CA VAL A 360 -6.34 -15.20 -38.85
C VAL A 360 -7.74 -15.73 -39.14
N GLU A 361 -8.58 -15.79 -38.11
CA GLU A 361 -10.00 -16.12 -38.21
C GLU A 361 -10.82 -14.90 -37.80
N CYS A 362 -11.67 -14.40 -38.69
CA CYS A 362 -12.58 -13.30 -38.38
C CYS A 362 -14.02 -13.69 -38.68
N GLN A 363 -14.90 -13.49 -37.70
CA GLN A 363 -16.34 -13.63 -37.83
C GLN A 363 -17.01 -12.31 -37.49
N VAL A 364 -17.74 -11.74 -38.44
CA VAL A 364 -18.47 -10.48 -38.24
C VAL A 364 -19.94 -10.69 -38.58
N PHE A 365 -20.81 -10.33 -37.64
CA PHE A 365 -22.25 -10.40 -37.76
C PHE A 365 -22.83 -9.00 -37.70
N ASP A 366 -23.72 -8.69 -38.65
CA ASP A 366 -24.53 -7.47 -38.67
C ASP A 366 -23.69 -6.18 -38.57
N CYS A 367 -22.73 -6.04 -39.49
CA CYS A 367 -21.87 -4.86 -39.59
C CYS A 367 -22.13 -4.01 -40.84
N LEU A 368 -22.03 -2.68 -40.75
CA LEU A 368 -22.25 -1.83 -41.92
C LEU A 368 -21.04 -1.81 -42.87
N LEU A 369 -19.82 -1.68 -42.34
CA LEU A 369 -18.58 -1.64 -43.13
C LEU A 369 -17.45 -2.40 -42.43
N VAL A 370 -16.71 -3.20 -43.20
CA VAL A 370 -15.50 -3.86 -42.70
C VAL A 370 -14.33 -3.59 -43.63
N GLU A 371 -13.23 -3.06 -43.08
CA GLU A 371 -11.98 -2.81 -43.78
C GLU A 371 -10.88 -3.69 -43.17
N CYS A 372 -10.33 -4.63 -43.95
CA CYS A 372 -9.24 -5.48 -43.50
C CYS A 372 -7.99 -5.32 -44.38
N GLN A 373 -6.85 -5.03 -43.75
CA GLN A 373 -5.54 -5.00 -44.38
C GLN A 373 -4.65 -6.09 -43.78
N LEU A 374 -4.23 -7.04 -44.61
CA LEU A 374 -3.43 -8.18 -44.18
C LEU A 374 -2.12 -8.22 -44.96
N PHE A 375 -1.02 -8.32 -44.24
CA PHE A 375 0.32 -8.45 -44.80
C PHE A 375 1.00 -9.68 -44.20
N ASP A 376 1.63 -10.48 -45.06
CA ASP A 376 2.37 -11.69 -44.67
C ASP A 376 1.55 -12.67 -43.80
N CYS A 377 0.30 -12.93 -44.20
CA CYS A 377 -0.56 -13.94 -43.59
C CYS A 377 -0.57 -15.24 -44.41
N LEU A 378 -0.46 -16.40 -43.74
CA LEU A 378 -0.42 -17.71 -44.43
C LEU A 378 -1.82 -18.27 -44.67
N LEU A 379 -2.69 -18.22 -43.66
CA LEU A 379 -4.09 -18.64 -43.73
C LEU A 379 -5.01 -17.54 -43.20
N LEU A 380 -6.13 -17.36 -43.90
CA LEU A 380 -7.20 -16.43 -43.54
C LEU A 380 -8.55 -17.13 -43.70
N GLU A 381 -9.31 -17.19 -42.62
CA GLU A 381 -10.73 -17.56 -42.65
C GLU A 381 -11.57 -16.33 -42.29
N TYR A 382 -12.48 -15.96 -43.18
CA TYR A 382 -13.22 -14.70 -43.08
C TYR A 382 -14.71 -14.94 -43.36
N HIS A 383 -15.53 -14.75 -42.34
CA HIS A 383 -16.97 -14.97 -42.38
C HIS A 383 -17.72 -13.70 -42.01
N VAL A 384 -18.56 -13.22 -42.93
CA VAL A 384 -19.34 -11.99 -42.74
C VAL A 384 -20.80 -12.26 -43.05
N PHE A 385 -21.66 -11.95 -42.09
CA PHE A 385 -23.11 -12.10 -42.19
C PHE A 385 -23.79 -10.74 -41.99
N GLY A 386 -24.84 -10.45 -42.77
CA GLY A 386 -25.65 -9.23 -42.56
C GLY A 386 -25.03 -7.90 -43.02
N CYS A 387 -23.88 -7.91 -43.70
CA CYS A 387 -23.13 -6.68 -43.99
C CYS A 387 -23.33 -6.09 -45.38
N LEU A 388 -23.12 -4.77 -45.50
CA LEU A 388 -23.03 -4.07 -46.78
C LEU A 388 -21.55 -3.94 -47.19
N LEU A 389 -21.00 -5.02 -47.74
CA LEU A 389 -19.60 -5.13 -48.16
C LEU A 389 -19.22 -4.02 -49.17
N VAL A 390 -18.19 -3.21 -48.87
CA VAL A 390 -17.61 -2.20 -49.79
C VAL A 390 -16.20 -2.59 -50.19
#